data_AF-A0A7W3Y735-F1
#
_entry.id   AF-A0A7W3Y735-F1
#
_cell.length_a   1.000
_cell.length_b   1.000
_cell.length_c   1.000
_cell.angle_alpha   90.00
_cell.angle_beta   90.00
_cell.angle_gamma   90.00
#
_symmetry.space_group_name_H-M   'P 1'
#
loop_
_entity.id
_entity.type
_entity.pdbx_description
1 polymer ?
#
loop_
_entity_poly.entity_id
_entity_poly.type
_entity_poly.pdbx_seq_one_letter_code
_entity_poly.pdbx_strand_id
1 'polypeptide(L)'
;MPLTIGLTGMDPDTESGLTDAINAANDRIGRAWKLLPESQADYVVVDMDSMYGPMSWLRLHATGKQVIGLTTASRTQTDYRLERPFDAHSVSILLSELAEAAGVSLQPAAAAQAPTPAPTPAPVQAAAPVAAAAPAAPPRPTPTPAVAPPPVAT
;
A
#
# COMPACT_ATOMS: atom_id res chain seq x y z
N MET A 1 0.13 -21.82 13.19
CA MET A 1 -0.30 -22.53 11.96
C MET A 1 -0.58 -21.47 10.90
N PRO A 2 -0.36 -21.73 9.59
CA PRO A 2 -0.68 -20.74 8.56
C PRO A 2 -2.19 -20.48 8.54
N LEU A 3 -2.58 -19.23 8.39
CA LEU A 3 -3.98 -18.82 8.29
C LEU A 3 -4.53 -19.27 6.93
N THR A 4 -5.78 -19.69 6.89
CA THR A 4 -6.38 -20.20 5.66
C THR A 4 -7.49 -19.27 5.16
N ILE A 5 -7.43 -18.92 3.88
CA ILE A 5 -8.41 -18.04 3.24
C ILE A 5 -8.99 -18.70 2.00
N GLY A 6 -10.30 -18.59 1.81
CA GLY A 6 -11.02 -19.07 0.64
C GLY A 6 -11.82 -17.98 -0.04
N LEU A 7 -12.22 -18.25 -1.27
CA LEU A 7 -13.00 -17.34 -2.12
C LEU A 7 -14.29 -18.05 -2.53
N THR A 8 -15.41 -17.33 -2.59
CA THR A 8 -16.70 -17.87 -3.06
C THR A 8 -17.66 -16.77 -3.49
N GLY A 9 -18.72 -17.15 -4.21
CA GLY A 9 -19.85 -16.28 -4.51
C GLY A 9 -19.51 -15.09 -5.42
N MET A 10 -18.42 -15.16 -6.18
CA MET A 10 -17.95 -14.10 -7.08
C MET A 10 -17.79 -14.61 -8.52
N ASP A 11 -17.67 -13.68 -9.46
CA ASP A 11 -17.43 -13.98 -10.87
C ASP A 11 -15.95 -14.40 -11.11
N PRO A 12 -15.63 -15.30 -12.06
CA PRO A 12 -14.27 -15.77 -12.35
C PRO A 12 -13.23 -14.67 -12.58
N ASP A 13 -13.61 -13.53 -13.19
CA ASP A 13 -12.69 -12.40 -13.39
C ASP A 13 -12.31 -11.76 -12.05
N THR A 14 -13.29 -11.59 -11.16
CA THR A 14 -13.04 -11.09 -9.79
C THR A 14 -12.22 -12.09 -8.99
N GLU A 15 -12.56 -13.38 -9.07
CA GLU A 15 -11.84 -14.45 -8.34
C GLU A 15 -10.37 -14.49 -8.72
N SER A 16 -10.07 -14.40 -10.02
CA SER A 16 -8.70 -14.38 -10.53
C SER A 16 -7.95 -13.13 -10.06
N GLY A 17 -8.56 -11.95 -10.18
CA GLY A 17 -7.94 -10.70 -9.72
C GLY A 17 -7.70 -10.66 -8.22
N LEU A 18 -8.64 -11.19 -7.42
CA LEU A 18 -8.49 -11.25 -5.97
C LEU A 18 -7.46 -12.30 -5.56
N THR A 19 -7.38 -13.43 -6.25
CA THR A 19 -6.34 -14.44 -6.05
C THR A 19 -4.95 -13.85 -6.29
N ASP A 20 -4.77 -13.09 -7.37
CA ASP A 20 -3.51 -12.42 -7.67
C ASP A 20 -3.16 -11.37 -6.60
N ALA A 21 -4.13 -10.53 -6.21
CA ALA A 21 -3.95 -9.54 -5.16
C ALA A 21 -3.61 -10.17 -3.80
N ILE A 22 -4.24 -11.29 -3.44
CA ILE A 22 -3.92 -12.04 -2.21
C ILE A 22 -2.51 -12.62 -2.31
N ASN A 23 -2.11 -13.23 -3.43
CA ASN A 23 -0.75 -13.75 -3.58
C ASN A 23 0.30 -12.64 -3.46
N ALA A 24 0.08 -11.50 -4.13
CA ALA A 24 0.95 -10.34 -4.05
C ALA A 24 1.02 -9.76 -2.63
N ALA A 25 -0.12 -9.66 -1.94
CA ALA A 25 -0.18 -9.23 -0.54
C ALA A 25 0.53 -10.22 0.39
N ASN A 26 0.28 -11.51 0.21
CA ASN A 26 0.84 -12.59 1.01
C ASN A 26 2.37 -12.65 0.90
N ASP A 27 2.93 -12.37 -0.29
CA ASP A 27 4.38 -12.25 -0.48
C ASP A 27 4.99 -11.13 0.37
N ARG A 28 4.28 -9.99 0.52
CA ARG A 28 4.72 -8.85 1.34
C ARG A 28 4.68 -9.13 2.86
N ILE A 29 3.76 -9.98 3.31
CA ILE A 29 3.57 -10.30 4.74
C ILE A 29 4.19 -11.64 5.15
N GLY A 30 5.11 -12.17 4.36
CA GLY A 30 5.89 -13.35 4.72
C GLY A 30 5.20 -14.70 4.49
N ARG A 31 4.22 -14.76 3.59
CA ARG A 31 3.50 -15.99 3.18
C ARG A 31 2.78 -16.73 4.31
N ALA A 32 2.23 -15.98 5.26
CA ALA A 32 1.50 -16.52 6.41
C ALA A 32 0.12 -17.10 6.03
N TRP A 33 -0.40 -16.76 4.86
CA TRP A 33 -1.72 -17.18 4.38
C TRP A 33 -1.64 -18.30 3.34
N LYS A 34 -2.61 -19.21 3.38
CA LYS A 34 -2.79 -20.27 2.39
C LYS A 34 -4.16 -20.16 1.75
N LEU A 35 -4.21 -20.07 0.42
CA LEU A 35 -5.46 -20.20 -0.31
C LEU A 35 -5.94 -21.66 -0.25
N LEU A 36 -7.18 -21.84 0.21
CA LEU A 36 -7.88 -23.13 0.25
C LEU A 36 -9.32 -22.93 -0.23
N PRO A 37 -10.01 -23.99 -0.66
CA PRO A 37 -11.44 -23.93 -0.94
C PRO A 37 -12.23 -23.50 0.30
N GLU A 38 -13.34 -22.78 0.11
CA GLU A 38 -14.18 -22.20 1.18
C GLU A 38 -14.53 -23.19 2.31
N SER A 39 -14.74 -24.47 1.98
CA SER A 39 -15.07 -25.51 2.96
C SER A 39 -13.96 -25.76 3.98
N GLN A 40 -12.71 -25.61 3.56
CA GLN A 40 -11.51 -25.88 4.35
C GLN A 40 -10.84 -24.61 4.90
N ALA A 41 -11.28 -23.43 4.45
CA ALA A 41 -10.75 -22.16 4.91
C ALA A 41 -11.43 -21.69 6.20
N ASP A 42 -10.67 -21.07 7.08
CA ASP A 42 -11.15 -20.41 8.31
C ASP A 42 -11.81 -19.06 7.98
N TYR A 43 -11.22 -18.35 7.02
CA TYR A 43 -11.69 -17.07 6.52
C TYR A 43 -12.18 -17.21 5.07
N VAL A 44 -13.35 -16.68 4.75
CA VAL A 44 -13.90 -16.79 3.39
C VAL A 44 -14.32 -15.41 2.87
N VAL A 45 -13.78 -15.02 1.72
CA VAL A 45 -14.19 -13.80 1.02
C VAL A 45 -15.38 -14.09 0.13
N VAL A 46 -16.41 -13.28 0.28
CA VAL A 46 -17.67 -13.40 -0.46
C VAL A 46 -18.02 -12.06 -1.08
N ASP A 47 -18.28 -12.04 -2.38
CA ASP A 47 -18.69 -10.84 -3.11
C ASP A 47 -20.17 -10.53 -2.88
N MET A 48 -20.47 -9.56 -2.01
CA MET A 48 -21.85 -9.19 -1.67
C MET A 48 -22.56 -8.42 -2.79
N ASP A 49 -21.80 -7.82 -3.71
CA ASP A 49 -22.37 -7.16 -4.89
C ASP A 49 -22.76 -8.19 -5.98
N SER A 50 -22.31 -9.43 -5.87
CA SER A 50 -22.67 -10.51 -6.79
C SER A 50 -24.04 -11.11 -6.42
N MET A 51 -24.77 -11.60 -7.42
CA MET A 51 -26.08 -12.24 -7.22
C MET A 51 -26.01 -13.44 -6.26
N TYR A 52 -24.85 -14.08 -6.15
CA TYR A 52 -24.63 -15.25 -5.29
C TYR A 52 -24.13 -14.87 -3.88
N GLY A 53 -23.70 -13.63 -3.66
CA GLY A 53 -23.11 -13.16 -2.41
C GLY A 53 -23.98 -13.39 -1.17
N PRO A 54 -25.24 -12.92 -1.14
CA PRO A 54 -26.11 -13.06 0.03
C PRO A 54 -26.38 -14.52 0.43
N MET A 55 -26.50 -15.43 -0.54
CA MET A 55 -26.70 -16.86 -0.28
C MET A 55 -25.43 -17.50 0.27
N SER A 56 -24.27 -17.21 -0.34
CA SER A 56 -22.98 -17.72 0.13
C SER A 56 -22.68 -17.24 1.56
N TRP A 57 -22.94 -15.97 1.87
CA TRP A 57 -22.80 -15.44 3.22
C TRP A 57 -23.71 -16.17 4.21
N LEU A 58 -24.99 -16.36 3.89
CA LEU A 58 -25.91 -17.06 4.80
C LEU A 58 -25.45 -18.49 5.10
N ARG A 59 -24.94 -19.20 4.08
CA ARG A 59 -24.40 -20.57 4.23
C ARG A 59 -23.17 -20.59 5.13
N LEU A 60 -22.24 -19.65 4.95
CA LEU A 60 -21.01 -19.58 5.73
C LEU A 60 -21.24 -19.10 7.17
N HIS A 61 -22.13 -18.13 7.35
CA HIS A 61 -22.55 -17.65 8.65
C HIS A 61 -23.24 -18.76 9.46
N ALA A 62 -24.07 -19.59 8.81
CA ALA A 62 -24.67 -20.76 9.46
C ALA A 62 -23.63 -21.80 9.92
N THR A 63 -22.45 -21.84 9.30
CA THR A 63 -21.32 -22.70 9.73
C THR A 63 -20.39 -22.06 10.76
N GLY A 64 -20.62 -20.81 11.15
CA GLY A 64 -19.78 -20.09 12.12
C GLY A 64 -18.39 -19.69 11.59
N LYS A 65 -18.19 -19.72 10.27
CA LYS A 65 -16.94 -19.27 9.64
C LYS A 65 -16.88 -17.75 9.60
N GLN A 66 -15.66 -17.21 9.58
CA GLN A 66 -15.43 -15.77 9.49
C GLN A 66 -15.58 -15.33 8.04
N VAL A 67 -16.54 -14.42 7.78
CA VAL A 67 -16.85 -13.99 6.42
C VAL A 67 -16.34 -12.57 6.16
N ILE A 68 -15.61 -12.41 5.05
CA ILE A 68 -15.17 -11.11 4.54
C ILE A 68 -16.06 -10.71 3.36
N GLY A 69 -16.87 -9.66 3.53
CA GLY A 69 -17.70 -9.13 2.45
C GLY A 69 -16.89 -8.24 1.52
N LEU A 70 -16.71 -8.67 0.28
CA LEU A 70 -16.25 -7.81 -0.82
C LEU A 70 -17.44 -7.02 -1.35
N THR A 71 -17.44 -5.69 -1.20
CA THR A 71 -18.58 -4.85 -1.63
C THR A 71 -18.21 -3.39 -1.84
N THR A 72 -19.00 -2.69 -2.66
CA THR A 72 -18.99 -1.23 -2.77
C THR A 72 -19.79 -0.54 -1.66
N ALA A 73 -20.64 -1.28 -0.95
CA ALA A 73 -21.51 -0.73 0.09
C ALA A 73 -20.73 -0.33 1.35
N SER A 74 -21.02 0.86 1.89
CA SER A 74 -20.36 1.35 3.12
C SER A 74 -20.77 0.58 4.38
N ARG A 75 -21.90 -0.14 4.35
CA ARG A 75 -22.35 -1.02 5.44
C ARG A 75 -22.53 -2.43 4.91
N THR A 76 -22.08 -3.40 5.68
CA THR A 76 -22.21 -4.83 5.39
C THR A 76 -22.54 -5.60 6.66
N GLN A 77 -23.15 -6.77 6.51
CA GLN A 77 -23.54 -7.68 7.60
C GLN A 77 -22.47 -8.76 7.87
N THR A 78 -21.31 -8.63 7.23
CA THR A 78 -20.16 -9.53 7.35
C THR A 78 -19.24 -9.12 8.50
N ASP A 79 -18.44 -10.05 9.03
CA ASP A 79 -17.49 -9.78 10.12
C ASP A 79 -16.42 -8.77 9.69
N TYR A 80 -15.88 -8.94 8.47
CA TYR A 80 -14.88 -8.06 7.88
C TYR A 80 -15.38 -7.53 6.53
N ARG A 81 -14.93 -6.34 6.15
CA ARG A 81 -15.26 -5.73 4.86
C ARG A 81 -14.00 -5.48 4.05
N LEU A 82 -14.01 -5.93 2.80
CA LEU A 82 -13.08 -5.46 1.78
C LEU A 82 -13.84 -4.55 0.81
N GLU A 83 -13.46 -3.29 0.75
CA GLU A 83 -14.12 -2.34 -0.16
C GLU A 83 -13.66 -2.53 -1.61
N ARG A 84 -14.59 -2.36 -2.56
CA ARG A 84 -14.27 -2.24 -3.98
C ARG A 84 -14.06 -0.75 -4.33
N PRO A 85 -13.05 -0.40 -5.16
CA PRO A 85 -12.07 -1.29 -5.79
C PRO A 85 -11.01 -1.79 -4.79
N PHE A 86 -10.54 -3.03 -5.00
CA PHE A 86 -9.47 -3.62 -4.20
C PHE A 86 -8.14 -3.57 -4.93
N ASP A 87 -7.05 -3.44 -4.18
CA ASP A 87 -5.66 -3.51 -4.64
C ASP A 87 -4.84 -4.39 -3.69
N ALA A 88 -3.68 -4.87 -4.13
CA ALA A 88 -2.75 -5.65 -3.31
C ALA A 88 -2.40 -4.94 -1.99
N HIS A 89 -2.35 -3.60 -1.95
CA HIS A 89 -2.15 -2.86 -0.71
C HIS A 89 -3.33 -3.01 0.27
N SER A 90 -4.56 -2.74 -0.17
CA SER A 90 -5.75 -2.86 0.68
C SER A 90 -5.96 -4.30 1.16
N VAL A 91 -5.69 -5.29 0.29
CA VAL A 91 -5.73 -6.71 0.66
C VAL A 91 -4.64 -7.03 1.69
N SER A 92 -3.43 -6.46 1.57
CA SER A 92 -2.37 -6.69 2.57
C SER A 92 -2.69 -6.11 3.96
N ILE A 93 -3.37 -4.95 4.01
CA ILE A 93 -3.84 -4.37 5.27
C ILE A 93 -4.87 -5.32 5.90
N LEU A 94 -5.89 -5.70 5.12
CA LEU A 94 -6.93 -6.63 5.56
C LEU A 94 -6.30 -7.94 6.11
N LEU A 95 -5.47 -8.63 5.32
CA LEU A 95 -4.78 -9.85 5.75
C LEU A 95 -3.91 -9.65 6.99
N SER A 96 -3.40 -8.44 7.22
CA SER A 96 -2.66 -8.12 8.44
C SER A 96 -3.58 -8.00 9.65
N GLU A 97 -4.68 -7.26 9.52
CA GLU A 97 -5.68 -7.13 10.59
C GLU A 97 -6.27 -8.49 10.98
N LEU A 98 -6.59 -9.35 10.01
CA LEU A 98 -7.10 -10.69 10.32
C LEU A 98 -6.06 -11.57 11.01
N ALA A 99 -4.78 -11.45 10.64
CA ALA A 99 -3.73 -12.21 11.30
C ALA A 99 -3.52 -11.74 12.74
N GLU A 100 -3.54 -10.43 12.99
CA GLU A 100 -3.49 -9.87 14.34
C GLU A 100 -4.70 -10.29 15.18
N ALA A 101 -5.90 -10.26 14.60
CA ALA A 101 -7.13 -10.75 15.25
C ALA A 101 -7.06 -12.24 15.60
N ALA A 102 -6.37 -13.04 14.77
CA ALA A 102 -6.08 -14.45 15.04
C ALA A 102 -4.90 -14.67 16.01
N GLY A 103 -4.24 -13.61 16.48
CA GLY A 103 -3.06 -13.70 17.35
C GLY A 103 -1.80 -14.18 16.63
N VAL A 104 -1.75 -14.11 15.30
CA VAL A 104 -0.59 -14.49 14.48
C VAL A 104 0.23 -13.24 14.19
N SER A 105 1.44 -13.17 14.75
CA SER A 105 2.40 -12.12 14.40
C SER A 105 2.91 -12.33 12.97
N LEU A 106 2.48 -11.46 12.05
CA LEU A 106 3.06 -11.41 10.72
C LEU A 106 4.44 -10.79 10.80
N GLN A 107 5.43 -11.49 10.26
CA GLN A 107 6.71 -10.89 9.98
C GLN A 107 6.57 -10.19 8.63
N PRO A 108 6.57 -8.84 8.54
CA PRO A 108 6.72 -8.20 7.24
C PRO A 108 7.96 -8.80 6.58
N ALA A 109 7.82 -9.28 5.35
CA ALA A 109 8.96 -9.73 4.56
C ALA A 109 9.90 -8.55 4.53
N ALA A 110 11.00 -8.67 5.29
CA ALA A 110 11.74 -7.54 5.78
C ALA A 110 11.96 -6.52 4.66
N ALA A 111 11.57 -5.27 4.90
CA ALA A 111 12.35 -4.17 4.37
C ALA A 111 13.81 -4.55 4.63
N ALA A 112 14.55 -4.83 3.56
CA ALA A 112 15.99 -4.95 3.62
C ALA A 112 16.44 -3.79 4.52
N GLN A 113 17.01 -4.15 5.67
CA GLN A 113 17.35 -3.24 6.75
C GLN A 113 17.86 -1.95 6.13
N ALA A 114 17.11 -0.85 6.29
CA ALA A 114 17.60 0.45 5.86
C ALA A 114 18.96 0.62 6.56
N PRO A 115 20.06 0.84 5.83
CA PRO A 115 21.34 1.04 6.47
C PRO A 115 21.19 2.22 7.43
N THR A 116 21.51 1.96 8.69
CA THR A 116 21.65 2.97 9.74
C THR A 116 22.29 4.22 9.14
N PRO A 117 21.69 5.41 9.24
CA PRO A 117 22.29 6.62 8.69
C PRO A 117 23.69 6.76 9.31
N ALA A 118 24.71 6.73 8.45
CA ALA A 118 26.08 6.96 8.85
C ALA A 118 26.15 8.33 9.56
N PRO A 119 26.85 8.46 10.71
CA PRO A 119 26.98 9.72 11.39
C PRO A 119 27.65 10.73 10.45
N THR A 120 26.97 11.84 10.18
CA THR A 120 27.49 12.99 9.45
C THR A 120 28.82 13.41 10.07
N PRO A 121 29.95 13.40 9.31
CA PRO A 121 31.18 13.95 9.81
C PRO A 121 30.99 15.46 10.01
N ALA A 122 31.31 15.94 11.22
CA ALA A 122 31.26 17.35 11.59
C ALA A 122 32.08 18.20 10.60
N PRO A 123 31.59 19.40 10.22
CA PRO A 123 32.34 20.29 9.35
C PRO A 123 33.63 20.71 10.05
N VAL A 124 34.77 20.35 9.48
CA VAL A 124 36.07 20.84 9.93
C VAL A 124 36.08 22.35 9.66
N GLN A 125 36.07 23.12 10.74
CA GLN A 125 36.16 24.56 10.71
C GLN A 125 37.57 24.91 10.19
N ALA A 126 37.65 25.24 8.90
CA ALA A 126 38.89 25.63 8.26
C ALA A 126 39.41 26.92 8.90
N ALA A 127 40.54 26.79 9.61
CA ALA A 127 41.29 27.89 10.17
C ALA A 127 41.70 28.87 9.06
N ALA A 128 41.41 30.15 9.30
CA ALA A 128 41.84 31.25 8.46
C ALA A 128 43.37 31.42 8.51
N PRO A 129 43.99 31.80 7.38
CA PRO A 129 45.19 32.62 7.41
C PRO A 129 44.98 33.95 6.68
N VAL A 130 45.10 35.01 7.48
CA VAL A 130 45.79 36.30 7.30
C VAL A 130 45.98 36.86 5.88
N ALA A 131 45.54 38.11 5.78
CA ALA A 131 45.72 39.13 4.76
C ALA A 131 47.10 39.23 4.07
N ALA A 132 47.09 39.50 2.76
CA ALA A 132 48.12 40.26 2.04
C ALA A 132 47.54 40.98 0.80
N ALA A 133 47.51 42.31 0.89
CA ALA A 133 47.62 43.37 -0.14
C ALA A 133 46.92 43.27 -1.53
N ALA A 134 46.10 44.30 -1.79
CA ALA A 134 45.68 44.84 -3.11
C ALA A 134 46.90 45.23 -3.99
N PRO A 135 46.82 45.49 -5.33
CA PRO A 135 45.85 46.41 -5.97
C PRO A 135 45.42 46.16 -7.45
N ALA A 136 44.49 47.03 -7.89
CA ALA A 136 44.20 47.51 -9.26
C ALA A 136 43.01 46.89 -10.07
N ALA A 137 41.98 47.72 -10.27
CA ALA A 137 40.88 47.62 -11.26
C ALA A 137 41.34 48.07 -12.67
N PRO A 138 40.51 48.25 -13.74
CA PRO A 138 39.06 48.03 -14.03
C PRO A 138 38.86 47.30 -15.41
N PRO A 139 37.79 47.41 -16.26
CA PRO A 139 36.41 47.94 -16.12
C PRO A 139 35.28 46.96 -16.56
N ARG A 140 34.02 47.37 -16.31
CA ARG A 140 32.76 46.75 -16.81
C ARG A 140 32.49 47.08 -18.28
N PRO A 141 31.76 46.20 -19.01
CA PRO A 141 30.55 46.66 -19.73
C PRO A 141 29.37 45.67 -19.59
N THR A 142 28.25 46.14 -19.02
CA THR A 142 26.93 46.47 -19.63
C THR A 142 25.93 45.30 -19.68
N PRO A 143 24.79 45.38 -18.94
CA PRO A 143 23.66 44.49 -19.15
C PRO A 143 22.87 44.88 -20.40
N THR A 144 22.61 43.90 -21.27
CA THR A 144 21.70 44.04 -22.42
C THR A 144 20.27 44.31 -21.93
N PRO A 145 19.57 45.30 -22.50
CA PRO A 145 18.25 45.73 -22.03
C PRO A 145 17.14 44.71 -22.31
N ALA A 146 16.21 44.62 -21.35
CA ALA A 146 14.93 43.94 -21.46
C ALA A 146 14.06 44.58 -22.55
N VAL A 147 13.55 43.75 -23.46
CA VAL A 147 12.54 44.16 -24.44
C VAL A 147 11.17 44.00 -23.77
N ALA A 148 10.54 45.13 -23.45
CA ALA A 148 9.12 45.20 -23.14
C ALA A 148 8.29 45.12 -24.45
N PRO A 149 7.17 44.40 -24.50
CA PRO A 149 6.24 44.49 -25.62
C PRO A 149 5.44 45.80 -25.53
N PRO A 150 5.23 46.53 -26.64
CA PRO A 150 4.28 47.64 -26.67
C PRO A 150 2.83 47.13 -26.71
N PRO A 151 1.88 47.90 -26.12
CA PRO A 151 0.46 47.57 -26.09
C PRO A 151 -0.28 47.97 -27.39
N VAL A 152 -1.35 47.22 -27.65
CA VAL A 152 -2.59 47.44 -28.43
C VAL A 152 -2.76 48.71 -29.29
N ALA A 153 -3.37 48.57 -30.48
CA ALA A 153 -4.76 48.98 -30.77
C ALA A 153 -5.07 49.16 -32.27
N THR A 154 -6.32 48.83 -32.60
CA THR A 154 -7.14 49.13 -33.80
C THR A 154 -6.96 48.25 -35.04
#